data_AF-I7LHM3-F1
#
_entry.id   AF-I7LHM3-F1
#
_cell.length_a   1.000
_cell.length_b   1.000
_cell.length_c   1.000
_cell.angle_alpha   90.00
_cell.angle_beta   90.00
_cell.angle_gamma   90.00
#
_symmetry.space_group_name_H-M   'P 1'
#
loop_
_entity.id
_entity.type
_entity.pdbx_description
1 polymer ?
#
loop_
_entity_poly.entity_id
_entity_poly.type
_entity_poly.pdbx_seq_one_letter_code
_entity_poly.pdbx_strand_id
1 'polypeptide(L)'
;MKRTIFLSLIFLVLFTSVVFAHKPIFETRDTTFEKPIVVKDHTISYAIYGSLDKIDDVDFVKFEAKNKDPLFVQMTIPIIKGNEDFSPSFAIIGKGIKQRDKLPFDIPEGYGSLVIKPSPKEYFYEKFTQTKYYIRQTIRGEIPEDGEYYVAVFSDGEKGKYSLAIGEKEKFTVVDWLKMPFIYVVVKYFFNPFATVAVIGFIIILIFYIVKRRRA
;
A
#
# COMPACT_ATOMS: atom_id res chain seq x y z
N MET A 1 31.02 -28.16 10.00
CA MET A 1 29.58 -28.25 9.64
C MET A 1 28.65 -27.63 10.68
N LYS A 2 28.69 -28.06 11.96
CA LYS A 2 27.80 -27.51 13.01
C LYS A 2 27.99 -25.99 13.23
N ARG A 3 29.22 -25.50 13.19
CA ARG A 3 29.57 -24.07 13.39
C ARG A 3 29.10 -23.15 12.26
N THR A 4 29.11 -23.64 11.01
CA THR A 4 28.64 -22.89 9.83
C THR A 4 27.11 -22.81 9.77
N ILE A 5 26.41 -23.89 10.14
CA ILE A 5 24.94 -23.89 10.25
C ILE A 5 24.49 -22.98 11.39
N PHE A 6 25.20 -22.98 12.52
CA PHE A 6 24.92 -22.11 13.66
C PHE A 6 25.08 -20.62 13.33
N LEU A 7 26.14 -20.25 12.60
CA LEU A 7 26.34 -18.87 12.11
C LEU A 7 25.28 -18.46 11.06
N SER A 8 24.81 -19.40 10.24
CA SER A 8 23.73 -19.17 9.27
C SER A 8 22.39 -18.91 9.96
N LEU A 9 22.08 -19.67 11.02
CA LEU A 9 20.89 -19.47 11.84
C LEU A 9 20.97 -18.18 12.66
N ILE A 10 22.14 -17.83 13.20
CA ILE A 10 22.34 -16.56 13.93
C ILE A 10 22.19 -15.35 12.99
N PHE A 11 22.67 -15.43 11.75
CA PHE A 11 22.44 -14.39 10.74
C PHE A 11 20.96 -14.25 10.35
N LEU A 12 20.18 -15.34 10.46
CA LEU A 12 18.73 -15.34 10.23
C LEU A 12 17.94 -14.68 11.38
N VAL A 13 18.47 -14.70 12.61
CA VAL A 13 17.81 -14.17 13.83
C VAL A 13 18.18 -12.70 14.10
N LEU A 14 19.33 -12.22 13.62
CA LEU A 14 19.85 -10.86 13.87
C LEU A 14 19.11 -9.71 13.15
N PHE A 15 18.00 -9.98 12.45
CA PHE A 15 17.15 -8.94 11.84
C PHE A 15 15.67 -9.03 12.28
N THR A 16 15.41 -9.47 13.51
CA THR A 16 14.08 -9.36 14.12
C THR A 16 13.82 -7.94 14.67
N SER A 17 14.05 -6.91 13.86
CA SER A 17 13.36 -5.64 14.13
C SER A 17 11.87 -5.92 14.02
N VAL A 18 11.10 -5.64 15.07
CA VAL A 18 9.64 -5.57 14.96
C VAL A 18 9.36 -4.48 13.94
N VAL A 19 9.07 -4.89 12.70
CA VAL A 19 8.80 -3.93 11.64
C VAL A 19 7.30 -3.72 11.62
N PHE A 20 6.93 -2.47 11.84
CA PHE A 20 5.57 -1.97 11.64
C PHE A 20 5.19 -2.24 10.19
N ALA A 21 4.13 -3.01 9.98
CA ALA A 21 3.78 -3.53 8.66
C ALA A 21 2.30 -3.33 8.39
N HIS A 22 1.97 -2.40 7.52
CA HIS A 22 0.59 -2.29 7.05
C HIS A 22 0.11 -3.64 6.49
N LYS A 23 -1.16 -3.98 6.75
CA LYS A 23 -1.78 -5.13 6.10
C LYS A 23 -1.93 -4.85 4.61
N PRO A 24 -1.25 -5.60 3.72
CA PRO A 24 -1.28 -5.29 2.31
C PRO A 24 -2.62 -5.66 1.69
N ILE A 25 -3.13 -4.80 0.83
CA ILE A 25 -4.19 -5.12 -0.13
C ILE A 25 -3.64 -4.71 -1.49
N PHE A 26 -3.72 -5.61 -2.47
CA PHE A 26 -3.31 -5.30 -3.83
C PHE A 26 -4.55 -5.10 -4.67
N GLU A 27 -4.56 -4.01 -5.42
CA GLU A 27 -5.45 -3.89 -6.55
C GLU A 27 -5.10 -4.97 -7.58
N THR A 28 -6.12 -5.69 -8.05
CA THR A 28 -5.96 -6.80 -9.00
C THR A 28 -6.82 -6.63 -10.24
N ARG A 29 -7.62 -5.56 -10.28
CA ARG A 29 -8.53 -5.17 -11.34
C ARG A 29 -8.88 -3.71 -11.14
N ASP A 30 -9.24 -3.02 -12.23
CA ASP A 30 -9.83 -1.69 -12.17
C ASP A 30 -11.04 -1.71 -11.22
N THR A 31 -11.13 -0.68 -10.40
CA THR A 31 -12.21 -0.51 -9.43
C THR A 31 -13.22 0.51 -9.93
N THR A 32 -14.41 0.47 -9.34
CA THR A 32 -15.50 1.42 -9.61
C THR A 32 -16.19 1.69 -8.29
N PHE A 33 -17.03 2.73 -8.25
CA PHE A 33 -17.81 3.04 -7.05
C PHE A 33 -18.64 1.83 -6.58
N GLU A 34 -19.21 1.05 -7.50
CA GLU A 34 -20.01 -0.15 -7.21
C GLU A 34 -19.16 -1.39 -6.88
N LYS A 35 -17.91 -1.43 -7.34
CA LYS A 35 -16.99 -2.56 -7.12
C LYS A 35 -15.64 -2.10 -6.54
N PRO A 36 -15.64 -1.45 -5.36
CA PRO A 36 -14.43 -0.92 -4.74
C PRO A 36 -13.58 -2.01 -4.09
N ILE A 37 -12.36 -1.66 -3.70
CA ILE A 37 -11.59 -2.42 -2.71
C ILE A 37 -12.24 -2.20 -1.35
N VAL A 38 -12.56 -3.27 -0.62
CA VAL A 38 -13.22 -3.16 0.70
C VAL A 38 -12.22 -3.32 1.83
N VAL A 39 -12.09 -2.28 2.66
CA VAL A 39 -11.36 -2.30 3.93
C VAL A 39 -12.34 -2.60 5.05
N LYS A 40 -12.15 -3.73 5.75
CA LYS A 40 -13.11 -4.23 6.75
C LYS A 40 -13.15 -3.43 8.05
N ASP A 41 -12.02 -2.87 8.46
CA ASP A 41 -11.88 -2.06 9.68
C ASP A 41 -10.90 -0.95 9.35
N HIS A 42 -11.42 0.25 9.09
CA HIS A 42 -10.62 1.39 8.66
C HIS A 42 -9.67 1.92 9.74
N THR A 43 -9.80 1.46 10.99
CA THR A 43 -8.89 1.86 12.07
C THR A 43 -7.64 1.01 12.11
N ILE A 44 -7.68 -0.21 11.55
CA ILE A 44 -6.52 -1.08 11.39
C ILE A 44 -5.65 -0.56 10.25
N SER A 45 -4.34 -0.59 10.46
CA SER A 45 -3.32 -0.17 9.50
C SER A 45 -3.28 -1.10 8.28
N TYR A 46 -3.90 -0.67 7.18
CA TYR A 46 -3.82 -1.29 5.86
C TYR A 46 -2.97 -0.45 4.91
N ALA A 47 -2.32 -1.09 3.93
CA ALA A 47 -1.67 -0.43 2.80
C ALA A 47 -2.23 -1.03 1.51
N ILE A 48 -2.95 -0.20 0.76
CA ILE A 48 -3.47 -0.53 -0.55
C ILE A 48 -2.41 -0.18 -1.59
N TYR A 49 -1.93 -1.18 -2.33
CA TYR A 49 -1.03 -1.04 -3.47
C TYR A 49 -1.87 -1.02 -4.75
N GLY A 50 -1.93 0.14 -5.40
CA GLY A 50 -2.73 0.37 -6.61
C GLY A 50 -1.96 1.03 -7.73
N SER A 51 -2.57 1.11 -8.91
CA SER A 51 -1.97 1.70 -10.10
C SER A 51 -3.01 2.37 -10.99
N LEU A 52 -2.78 3.65 -11.30
CA LEU A 52 -3.53 4.35 -12.34
C LEU A 52 -2.86 4.08 -13.69
N ASP A 53 -3.50 3.28 -14.53
CA ASP A 53 -2.95 2.77 -15.78
C ASP A 53 -3.52 3.50 -17.02
N LYS A 54 -4.60 4.27 -16.85
CA LYS A 54 -5.27 5.06 -17.89
C LYS A 54 -5.40 6.54 -17.48
N ILE A 55 -5.77 7.40 -18.42
CA ILE A 55 -5.85 8.86 -18.21
C ILE A 55 -7.05 9.22 -17.31
N ASP A 56 -8.12 8.44 -17.42
CA ASP A 56 -9.40 8.59 -16.74
C ASP A 56 -9.57 7.53 -15.62
N ASP A 57 -8.47 6.93 -15.18
CA ASP A 57 -8.48 5.87 -14.19
C ASP A 57 -8.76 6.41 -12.79
N VAL A 58 -9.59 5.69 -12.04
CA VAL A 58 -10.00 6.08 -10.68
C VAL A 58 -10.13 4.84 -9.81
N ASP A 59 -9.35 4.82 -8.74
CA ASP A 59 -9.35 3.70 -7.81
C ASP A 59 -10.19 4.00 -6.57
N PHE A 60 -11.19 3.17 -6.30
CA PHE A 60 -12.12 3.30 -5.19
C PHE A 60 -11.81 2.29 -4.09
N VAL A 61 -11.61 2.80 -2.88
CA VAL A 61 -11.53 2.02 -1.64
C VAL A 61 -12.73 2.38 -0.77
N LYS A 62 -13.47 1.39 -0.27
CA LYS A 62 -14.64 1.57 0.60
C LYS A 62 -14.37 1.02 1.99
N PHE A 63 -14.88 1.71 3.00
CA PHE A 63 -15.00 1.19 4.36
C PHE A 63 -16.28 1.67 5.04
N GLU A 64 -16.74 0.91 6.03
CA GLU A 64 -17.79 1.35 6.95
C GLU A 64 -17.14 2.03 8.17
N ALA A 65 -17.80 3.07 8.68
CA ALA A 65 -17.38 3.79 9.86
C ALA A 65 -18.56 4.35 10.66
N LYS A 66 -18.31 4.62 11.94
CA LYS A 66 -19.26 5.26 12.85
C LYS A 66 -18.83 6.68 13.17
N ASN A 67 -19.79 7.51 13.54
CA ASN A 67 -19.55 8.85 14.06
C ASN A 67 -18.44 8.84 15.11
N LYS A 68 -17.46 9.73 14.94
CA LYS A 68 -16.25 9.90 15.76
C LYS A 68 -15.23 8.77 15.69
N ASP A 69 -15.40 7.79 14.81
CA ASP A 69 -14.29 6.88 14.53
C ASP A 69 -13.09 7.69 13.96
N PRO A 70 -11.85 7.33 14.34
CA PRO A 70 -10.68 8.04 13.85
C PRO A 70 -10.44 7.74 12.37
N LEU A 71 -10.31 8.79 11.57
CA LEU A 71 -9.93 8.70 10.16
C LEU A 71 -8.44 8.99 10.01
N PHE A 72 -7.73 8.07 9.38
CA PHE A 72 -6.38 8.30 8.88
C PHE A 72 -6.26 7.77 7.45
N VAL A 73 -5.79 8.64 6.55
CA VAL A 73 -5.45 8.27 5.17
C VAL A 73 -4.14 8.96 4.79
N GLN A 74 -3.19 8.20 4.27
CA GLN A 74 -1.91 8.73 3.80
C GLN A 74 -1.56 8.16 2.44
N MET A 75 -1.18 9.03 1.52
CA MET A 75 -0.70 8.66 0.19
C MET A 75 0.83 8.71 0.15
N THR A 76 1.41 7.62 -0.35
CA THR A 76 2.85 7.52 -0.59
C THR A 76 3.11 7.07 -2.02
N ILE A 77 4.07 7.72 -2.68
CA ILE A 77 4.46 7.45 -4.06
C ILE A 77 5.84 6.79 -4.04
N PRO A 78 5.99 5.53 -4.52
CA PRO A 78 7.27 4.85 -4.54
C PRO A 78 8.24 5.56 -5.48
N ILE A 79 9.50 5.64 -5.07
CA ILE A 79 10.59 6.22 -5.86
C ILE A 79 11.10 5.13 -6.81
N ILE A 80 10.41 4.99 -7.95
CA ILE A 80 10.69 4.02 -9.01
C ILE A 80 10.64 4.70 -10.39
N LYS A 81 11.25 4.05 -11.39
CA LYS A 81 11.18 4.51 -12.79
C LYS A 81 9.73 4.50 -13.29
N GLY A 82 9.31 5.60 -13.92
CA GLY A 82 7.94 5.79 -14.44
C GLY A 82 6.99 6.52 -13.49
N ASN A 83 7.44 6.85 -12.27
CA ASN A 83 6.65 7.54 -11.24
C ASN A 83 7.14 8.98 -10.98
N GLU A 84 8.11 9.49 -11.74
CA GLU A 84 8.82 10.74 -11.47
C GLU A 84 7.87 11.95 -11.37
N ASP A 85 6.93 12.01 -12.31
CA ASP A 85 5.91 13.06 -12.44
C ASP A 85 4.54 12.63 -11.87
N PHE A 86 4.42 11.37 -11.41
CA PHE A 86 3.17 10.86 -10.89
C PHE A 86 2.79 11.55 -9.57
N SER A 87 1.65 12.25 -9.59
CA SER A 87 1.22 13.12 -8.50
C SER A 87 -0.31 13.06 -8.28
N PRO A 88 -0.86 11.87 -8.00
CA PRO A 88 -2.31 11.68 -7.89
C PRO A 88 -2.89 12.42 -6.69
N SER A 89 -4.12 12.87 -6.82
CA SER A 89 -4.96 13.32 -5.70
C SER A 89 -5.72 12.13 -5.11
N PHE A 90 -6.25 12.30 -3.90
CA PHE A 90 -7.35 11.44 -3.45
C PHE A 90 -8.49 12.26 -2.87
N ALA A 91 -9.70 11.73 -2.90
CA ALA A 91 -10.88 12.32 -2.27
C ALA A 91 -11.43 11.41 -1.18
N ILE A 92 -11.90 12.01 -0.07
CA ILE A 92 -12.75 11.34 0.92
C ILE A 92 -14.20 11.67 0.58
N ILE A 93 -15.04 10.65 0.46
CA ILE A 93 -16.42 10.76 -0.01
C ILE A 93 -17.33 10.02 0.96
N GLY A 94 -18.44 10.63 1.36
CA GLY A 94 -19.34 10.04 2.35
C GLY A 94 -20.41 11.00 2.85
N LYS A 95 -21.37 10.49 3.62
CA LYS A 95 -22.37 11.31 4.31
C LYS A 95 -21.71 12.14 5.43
N GLY A 96 -22.29 13.30 5.74
CA GLY A 96 -21.78 14.23 6.74
C GLY A 96 -20.53 15.03 6.33
N ILE A 97 -19.86 14.69 5.22
CA ILE A 97 -18.80 15.52 4.64
C ILE A 97 -19.45 16.79 4.10
N LYS A 98 -19.03 17.95 4.60
CA LYS A 98 -19.63 19.25 4.24
C LYS A 98 -19.12 19.80 2.92
N GLN A 99 -17.89 19.45 2.54
CA GLN A 99 -17.28 19.87 1.31
C GLN A 99 -17.96 19.19 0.11
N ARG A 100 -17.90 19.87 -1.04
CA ARG A 100 -18.42 19.41 -2.33
C ARG A 100 -17.41 19.73 -3.42
N ASP A 101 -16.17 19.32 -3.19
CA ASP A 101 -15.09 19.54 -4.14
C ASP A 101 -15.40 18.82 -5.46
N LYS A 102 -15.06 19.47 -6.58
CA LYS A 102 -15.32 18.92 -7.92
C LYS A 102 -14.50 17.63 -8.12
N LEU A 103 -15.18 16.58 -8.56
CA LEU A 103 -14.59 15.29 -8.91
C LEU A 103 -14.69 15.06 -10.43
N PRO A 104 -13.78 14.25 -11.02
CA PRO A 104 -13.87 13.85 -12.42
C PRO A 104 -14.90 12.72 -12.68
N PHE A 105 -15.67 12.35 -11.65
CA PHE A 105 -16.67 11.28 -11.67
C PHE A 105 -17.85 11.65 -10.78
N ASP A 106 -18.98 10.97 -10.98
CA ASP A 106 -20.19 11.17 -10.18
C ASP A 106 -20.13 10.41 -8.85
N ILE A 107 -20.83 10.94 -7.85
CA ILE A 107 -20.98 10.32 -6.52
C ILE A 107 -22.47 10.26 -6.15
N PRO A 108 -22.88 9.36 -5.24
CA PRO A 108 -24.27 9.25 -4.83
C PRO A 108 -24.85 10.56 -4.28
N GLU A 109 -26.15 10.76 -4.51
CA GLU A 109 -26.85 11.92 -3.97
C GLU A 109 -26.76 11.97 -2.43
N GLY A 110 -26.53 13.17 -1.90
CA GLY A 110 -26.38 13.42 -0.47
C GLY A 110 -24.98 13.14 0.09
N TYR A 111 -24.05 12.60 -0.70
CA TYR A 111 -22.65 12.47 -0.29
C TYR A 111 -21.92 13.80 -0.50
N GLY A 112 -21.00 14.12 0.42
CA GLY A 112 -20.01 15.18 0.23
C GLY A 112 -18.68 14.62 -0.27
N SER A 113 -17.81 15.50 -0.74
CA SER A 113 -16.48 15.20 -1.27
C SER A 113 -15.45 16.20 -0.75
N LEU A 114 -14.36 15.67 -0.21
CA LEU A 114 -13.17 16.43 0.22
C LEU A 114 -11.96 15.94 -0.56
N VAL A 115 -11.42 16.77 -1.46
CA VAL A 115 -10.25 16.46 -2.29
C VAL A 115 -8.97 16.89 -1.59
N ILE A 116 -8.06 15.95 -1.40
CA ILE A 116 -6.72 16.19 -0.84
C ILE A 116 -5.71 16.22 -1.98
N LYS A 117 -5.27 17.44 -2.32
CA LYS A 117 -4.25 17.67 -3.34
C LYS A 117 -2.85 17.27 -2.85
N PRO A 118 -1.95 16.87 -3.76
CA PRO A 118 -0.57 16.54 -3.41
C PRO A 118 0.15 17.70 -2.71
N SER A 119 0.79 17.40 -1.58
CA SER A 119 1.74 18.26 -0.89
C SER A 119 3.13 18.15 -1.54
N PRO A 120 4.07 19.03 -1.15
CA PRO A 120 5.48 18.85 -1.45
C PRO A 120 5.98 17.45 -1.06
N LYS A 121 6.94 16.93 -1.82
CA LYS A 121 7.51 15.59 -1.66
C LYS A 121 8.30 15.50 -0.34
N GLU A 122 7.86 14.66 0.58
CA GLU A 122 8.60 14.34 1.82
C GLU A 122 9.20 12.93 1.71
N TYR A 123 10.52 12.79 1.86
CA TYR A 123 11.18 11.48 1.74
C TYR A 123 10.84 10.56 2.92
N PHE A 124 10.45 9.33 2.62
CA PHE A 124 10.19 8.28 3.60
C PHE A 124 10.83 6.96 3.17
N TYR A 125 11.51 6.30 4.10
CA TYR A 125 12.04 4.96 3.89
C TYR A 125 11.30 3.95 4.77
N GLU A 126 10.51 3.09 4.11
CA GLU A 126 9.75 2.04 4.78
C GLU A 126 10.67 0.83 4.99
N LYS A 127 10.90 0.49 6.25
CA LYS A 127 11.92 -0.49 6.67
C LYS A 127 11.55 -1.93 6.33
N PHE A 128 10.26 -2.28 6.35
CA PHE A 128 9.79 -3.66 6.18
C PHE A 128 10.00 -4.11 4.74
N THR A 129 9.41 -3.38 3.82
CA THR A 129 9.50 -3.60 2.38
C THR A 129 10.81 -3.06 1.82
N GLN A 130 11.60 -2.30 2.58
CA GLN A 130 12.82 -1.64 2.10
C GLN A 130 12.54 -0.80 0.84
N THR A 131 11.47 -0.03 0.90
CA THR A 131 10.98 0.77 -0.23
C THR A 131 11.08 2.24 0.11
N LYS A 132 11.61 3.01 -0.83
CA LYS A 132 11.72 4.46 -0.71
C LYS A 132 10.47 5.08 -1.31
N TYR A 133 9.86 6.02 -0.59
CA TYR A 133 8.67 6.72 -1.00
C TYR A 133 8.87 8.24 -0.88
N TYR A 134 8.01 8.97 -1.57
CA TYR A 134 7.60 10.30 -1.15
C TYR A 134 6.23 10.19 -0.48
N ILE A 135 6.11 10.69 0.75
CA ILE A 135 4.79 11.02 1.32
C ILE A 135 4.29 12.23 0.53
N ARG A 136 3.06 12.13 0.02
CA ARG A 136 2.45 13.18 -0.81
C ARG A 136 1.21 13.78 -0.20
N GLN A 137 0.51 13.09 0.69
CA GLN A 137 -0.67 13.63 1.37
C GLN A 137 -0.88 12.86 2.67
N THR A 138 -1.37 13.53 3.70
CA THR A 138 -1.85 12.89 4.92
C THR A 138 -3.06 13.66 5.43
N ILE A 139 -4.13 12.95 5.76
CA ILE A 139 -5.27 13.51 6.48
C ILE A 139 -5.53 12.69 7.75
N ARG A 140 -5.79 13.42 8.83
CA ARG A 140 -6.30 12.89 10.10
C ARG A 140 -7.57 13.64 10.47
N GLY A 141 -8.52 12.93 11.05
CA GLY A 141 -9.77 13.53 11.51
C GLY A 141 -10.67 12.51 12.16
N GLU A 142 -11.95 12.86 12.23
CA GLU A 142 -13.01 12.02 12.78
C GLU A 142 -14.12 11.87 11.75
N ILE A 143 -14.74 10.71 11.75
CA ILE A 143 -15.86 10.39 10.88
C ILE A 143 -17.09 11.20 11.31
N PRO A 144 -17.73 11.97 10.40
CA PRO A 144 -18.79 12.89 10.78
C PRO A 144 -20.12 12.21 11.06
N GLU A 145 -20.44 11.09 10.41
CA GLU A 145 -21.71 10.38 10.54
C GLU A 145 -21.53 8.87 10.36
N ASP A 146 -22.48 8.07 10.84
CA ASP A 146 -22.48 6.63 10.60
C ASP A 146 -22.74 6.34 9.11
N GLY A 147 -21.94 5.46 8.51
CA GLY A 147 -22.21 4.99 7.16
C GLY A 147 -21.00 4.48 6.39
N GLU A 148 -21.19 4.40 5.07
CA GLU A 148 -20.13 4.04 4.13
C GLU A 148 -19.35 5.28 3.70
N TYR A 149 -18.03 5.12 3.65
CA TYR A 149 -17.08 6.10 3.17
C TYR A 149 -16.21 5.50 2.08
N TYR A 150 -15.79 6.35 1.16
CA TYR A 150 -14.97 6.00 0.02
C TYR A 150 -13.73 6.89 0.00
N VAL A 151 -12.59 6.29 -0.33
CA VAL A 151 -11.39 6.99 -0.78
C VAL A 151 -11.25 6.73 -2.26
N ALA A 152 -11.30 7.78 -3.06
CA ALA A 152 -11.08 7.71 -4.51
C ALA A 152 -9.71 8.29 -4.85
N VAL A 153 -8.85 7.52 -5.52
CA VAL A 153 -7.53 7.96 -5.98
C VAL A 153 -7.62 8.24 -7.48
N PHE A 154 -7.18 9.41 -7.91
CA PHE A 154 -7.25 9.83 -9.31
C PHE A 154 -6.13 10.83 -9.62
N SER A 155 -5.80 10.97 -10.90
CA SER A 155 -4.77 11.89 -11.39
C SER A 155 -5.32 12.80 -12.49
N ASP A 156 -4.53 13.79 -12.90
CA ASP A 156 -4.86 14.67 -14.04
C ASP A 156 -4.22 14.10 -15.32
N GLY A 157 -4.34 12.78 -15.50
CA GLY A 157 -3.83 12.01 -16.64
C GLY A 157 -2.46 11.35 -16.43
N GLU A 158 -1.80 11.60 -15.29
CA GLU A 158 -0.55 10.92 -14.96
C GLU A 158 -0.81 9.45 -14.58
N LYS A 159 0.08 8.58 -15.02
CA LYS A 159 0.04 7.15 -14.69
C LYS A 159 1.10 6.82 -13.68
N GLY A 160 0.85 5.82 -12.85
CA GLY A 160 1.84 5.37 -11.90
C GLY A 160 1.28 4.51 -10.79
N LYS A 161 2.20 4.01 -9.97
CA LYS A 161 1.89 3.15 -8.81
C LYS A 161 1.86 3.97 -7.55
N TYR A 162 1.03 3.58 -6.59
CA TYR A 162 0.99 4.22 -5.28
C TYR A 162 0.84 3.20 -4.16
N SER A 163 1.02 3.68 -2.93
CA SER A 163 0.57 3.01 -1.72
C SER A 163 -0.29 3.97 -0.90
N LEU A 164 -1.54 3.58 -0.67
CA LEU A 164 -2.52 4.31 0.14
C LEU A 164 -2.67 3.60 1.49
N ALA A 165 -2.22 4.25 2.55
CA ALA A 165 -2.43 3.77 3.91
C ALA A 165 -3.79 4.22 4.43
N ILE A 166 -4.53 3.31 5.07
CA ILE A 166 -5.78 3.58 5.80
C ILE A 166 -5.64 3.00 7.20
N GLY A 167 -5.98 3.81 8.22
CA GLY A 167 -5.88 3.42 9.62
C GLY A 167 -4.44 3.40 10.16
N GLU A 168 -4.31 3.41 11.50
CA GLU A 168 -3.01 3.47 12.18
C GLU A 168 -2.82 2.34 13.21
N LYS A 169 -3.89 1.62 13.60
CA LYS A 169 -3.80 0.56 14.61
C LYS A 169 -3.19 -0.70 14.02
N GLU A 170 -2.10 -1.16 14.62
CA GLU A 170 -1.51 -2.44 14.23
C GLU A 170 -2.24 -3.62 14.89
N LYS A 171 -2.66 -4.59 14.07
CA LYS A 171 -3.34 -5.79 14.56
C LYS A 171 -3.02 -7.01 13.70
N PHE A 172 -1.99 -7.76 14.08
CA PHE A 172 -1.56 -8.96 13.34
C PHE A 172 -2.02 -10.25 13.98
N THR A 173 -2.42 -11.20 13.13
CA THR A 173 -2.63 -12.60 13.50
C THR A 173 -1.35 -13.41 13.29
N VAL A 174 -1.27 -14.61 13.86
CA VAL A 174 -0.15 -15.55 13.60
C VAL A 174 -0.03 -15.87 12.11
N VAL A 175 -1.16 -15.97 11.40
CA VAL A 175 -1.17 -16.20 9.95
C VAL A 175 -0.57 -15.02 9.19
N ASP A 176 -0.81 -13.79 9.64
CA ASP A 176 -0.21 -12.59 9.03
C ASP A 176 1.32 -12.65 9.15
N TRP A 177 1.84 -13.01 10.33
CA TRP A 177 3.28 -13.19 10.56
C TRP A 177 3.91 -14.25 9.67
N LEU A 178 3.25 -15.41 9.50
CA LEU A 178 3.75 -16.48 8.63
C LEU A 178 3.78 -16.07 7.14
N LYS A 179 2.91 -15.15 6.72
CA LYS A 179 2.86 -14.65 5.33
C LYS A 179 3.88 -13.55 5.03
N MET A 180 4.52 -12.95 6.04
CA MET A 180 5.40 -11.79 5.84
C MET A 180 6.51 -11.98 4.79
N PRO A 181 7.25 -13.11 4.75
CA PRO A 181 8.28 -13.30 3.73
C PRO A 181 7.70 -13.31 2.31
N PHE A 182 6.51 -13.90 2.14
CA PHE A 182 5.81 -13.92 0.86
C PHE A 182 5.31 -12.52 0.49
N ILE A 183 4.71 -11.80 1.45
CA ILE A 183 4.25 -10.41 1.26
C ILE A 183 5.40 -9.52 0.80
N TYR A 184 6.58 -9.64 1.42
CA TYR A 184 7.76 -8.88 1.02
C TYR A 184 8.08 -9.08 -0.46
N VAL A 185 8.10 -10.34 -0.93
CA VAL A 185 8.36 -10.68 -2.34
C VAL A 185 7.26 -10.11 -3.25
N VAL A 186 5.99 -10.21 -2.85
CA VAL A 186 4.87 -9.67 -3.64
C VAL A 186 4.96 -8.15 -3.77
N VAL A 187 5.29 -7.42 -2.70
CA VAL A 187 5.49 -5.96 -2.78
C VAL A 187 6.66 -5.62 -3.70
N LYS A 188 7.78 -6.34 -3.59
CA LYS A 188 8.93 -6.15 -4.49
C LYS A 188 8.56 -6.42 -5.95
N TYR A 189 7.82 -7.49 -6.21
CA TYR A 189 7.33 -7.83 -7.53
C TYR A 189 6.38 -6.75 -8.08
N PHE A 190 5.47 -6.25 -7.24
CA PHE A 190 4.53 -5.20 -7.62
C PHE A 190 5.25 -3.94 -8.12
N PHE A 191 6.26 -3.45 -7.41
CA PHE A 191 6.99 -2.24 -7.82
C PHE A 191 8.07 -2.48 -8.88
N ASN A 192 8.74 -3.64 -8.84
CA ASN A 192 9.81 -3.97 -9.79
C ASN A 192 9.83 -5.47 -10.11
N PRO A 193 9.00 -5.93 -11.06
CA PRO A 193 8.84 -7.35 -11.36
C PRO A 193 10.13 -7.95 -11.92
N PHE A 194 10.79 -7.25 -12.85
CA PHE A 194 12.02 -7.74 -13.49
C PHE A 194 13.16 -7.96 -12.49
N ALA A 195 13.45 -6.96 -11.63
CA ALA A 195 14.51 -7.10 -10.63
C ALA A 195 14.20 -8.21 -9.62
N THR A 196 12.92 -8.33 -9.22
CA THR A 196 12.49 -9.37 -8.27
C THR A 196 12.71 -10.76 -8.83
N VAL A 197 12.29 -11.01 -10.08
CA VAL A 197 12.50 -12.31 -10.76
C VAL A 197 13.99 -12.60 -10.96
N ALA A 198 14.79 -11.59 -11.35
CA ALA A 198 16.23 -11.74 -11.53
C ALA A 198 16.95 -12.15 -10.22
N VAL A 199 16.61 -11.51 -9.09
CA VAL A 199 17.17 -11.85 -7.78
C VAL A 199 16.79 -13.26 -7.35
N ILE A 200 15.52 -13.65 -7.52
CA ILE A 200 15.06 -15.02 -7.22
C ILE A 200 15.81 -16.04 -8.09
N GLY A 201 15.92 -15.79 -9.40
CA GLY A 201 16.66 -16.65 -10.32
C GLY A 201 18.13 -16.81 -9.93
N PHE A 202 18.80 -15.70 -9.58
CA PHE A 202 20.19 -15.72 -9.10
C PHE A 202 20.36 -16.56 -7.83
N ILE A 203 19.45 -16.42 -6.86
CA ILE A 203 19.48 -17.21 -5.61
C ILE A 203 19.32 -18.72 -5.93
N ILE A 204 18.41 -19.09 -6.83
CA ILE A 204 18.20 -20.49 -7.23
C ILE A 204 19.47 -21.06 -7.89
N ILE A 205 20.09 -20.32 -8.81
CA ILE A 205 21.34 -20.72 -9.48
C ILE A 205 22.46 -20.90 -8.46
N LEU A 206 22.58 -19.97 -7.51
CA LEU A 206 23.59 -20.02 -6.44
C LEU A 206 23.39 -21.25 -5.54
N ILE A 207 22.15 -21.56 -5.15
CA ILE A 207 21.83 -22.76 -4.36
C ILE A 207 22.21 -24.02 -5.14
N PHE A 208 21.84 -24.10 -6.41
CA PHE A 208 22.19 -25.25 -7.26
C PHE A 208 23.71 -25.44 -7.36
N TYR A 209 24.46 -24.35 -7.56
CA TYR A 209 25.93 -24.36 -7.57
C TYR A 209 26.52 -24.86 -6.25
N ILE A 210 26.04 -24.37 -5.10
CA ILE A 210 26.50 -24.80 -3.78
C ILE A 210 26.21 -26.29 -3.53
N VAL A 211 25.01 -26.76 -3.90
CA VAL A 211 24.63 -28.17 -3.76
C VAL A 211 25.48 -29.06 -4.65
N LYS A 212 25.72 -28.69 -5.91
CA LYS A 212 26.59 -29.44 -6.83
C LYS A 212 28.02 -29.51 -6.28
N ARG A 213 28.56 -28.39 -5.79
CA ARG A 213 29.92 -28.33 -5.22
C ARG A 213 30.09 -29.16 -3.94
N ARG A 214 29.03 -29.37 -3.16
CA ARG A 214 29.07 -30.25 -1.98
C ARG A 214 28.95 -31.75 -2.32
N ARG A 215 28.53 -32.08 -3.54
CA ARG A 215 28.39 -33.46 -4.03
C ARG A 215 29.58 -33.92 -4.87
N ALA A 216 30.40 -32.99 -5.36
CA ALA A 216 31.70 -33.24 -6.00
C ALA A 216 32.80 -33.23 -4.95
#